data_AF-A0AAV7JDE2-F1
#
_entry.id   AF-A0AAV7JDE2-F1
#
_cell.length_a   1.000
_cell.length_b   1.000
_cell.length_c   1.000
_cell.angle_alpha   90.00
_cell.angle_beta   90.00
_cell.angle_gamma   90.00
#
_symmetry.space_group_name_H-M   'P 1'
#
loop_
_entity.id
_entity.type
_entity.pdbx_description
1 polymer ?
#
loop_
_entity_poly.entity_id
_entity_poly.type
_entity_poly.pdbx_seq_one_letter_code
_entity_poly.pdbx_strand_id
1 'polypeptide(L)'
;MADKYTVEDLERLRIPLFNRDSCVHYFIPFIECRRQTYFMPWHCKEEMEAWNHCQLEDHYDRVRQKRRQDKERKKALREANLMAESIKDKNSNS
;
A
#
# COMPACT_ATOMS: atom_id res chain seq x y z
N MET A 1 7.38 -13.43 0.75
CA MET A 1 6.55 -14.62 0.48
C MET A 1 6.32 -14.62 -1.01
N ALA A 2 6.65 -15.70 -1.71
CA ALA A 2 6.39 -15.79 -3.15
C ALA A 2 4.87 -15.72 -3.40
N ASP A 3 4.46 -14.98 -4.42
CA ASP A 3 3.05 -14.84 -4.76
C ASP A 3 2.46 -16.21 -5.06
N LYS A 4 1.46 -16.61 -4.27
CA LYS A 4 0.76 -17.90 -4.39
C LYS A 4 -0.03 -18.01 -5.70
N TYR A 5 -0.29 -16.89 -6.37
CA TYR A 5 -1.13 -16.79 -7.56
C TYR A 5 -0.38 -16.03 -8.65
N THR A 6 -0.45 -16.53 -9.89
CA THR A 6 0.09 -15.83 -11.06
C THR A 6 -0.88 -14.76 -11.57
N VAL A 7 -0.42 -13.84 -12.41
CA VAL A 7 -1.28 -12.78 -12.99
C VAL A 7 -2.40 -13.41 -13.82
N GLU A 8 -2.06 -14.46 -14.58
CA GLU A 8 -3.00 -15.24 -15.39
C GLU A 8 -4.10 -15.87 -14.51
N ASP A 9 -3.77 -16.34 -13.30
CA ASP A 9 -4.76 -16.89 -12.38
C ASP A 9 -5.72 -15.82 -11.86
N LEU A 10 -5.22 -14.62 -11.55
CA LEU A 10 -6.06 -13.51 -11.09
C LEU A 10 -7.02 -13.02 -12.18
N GLU A 11 -6.59 -13.10 -13.44
CA GLU A 11 -7.43 -12.80 -14.60
C GLU A 11 -8.53 -13.86 -14.80
N ARG A 12 -8.17 -15.14 -14.73
CA ARG A 12 -9.15 -16.25 -14.81
C ARG A 12 -10.20 -16.15 -13.71
N LEU A 13 -9.79 -15.78 -12.49
CA LEU A 13 -10.68 -15.60 -11.35
C LEU A 13 -11.50 -14.30 -11.40
N ARG A 14 -11.24 -13.43 -12.39
CA ARG A 14 -11.88 -12.12 -12.57
C ARG A 14 -11.76 -11.23 -11.33
N ILE A 15 -10.59 -11.25 -10.69
CA ILE A 15 -10.31 -10.39 -9.54
C ILE A 15 -10.17 -8.94 -10.02
N PRO A 16 -10.88 -7.96 -9.43
CA PRO A 16 -10.74 -6.54 -9.75
C PRO A 16 -9.31 -6.06 -9.54
N LEU A 17 -8.83 -5.14 -10.38
CA LEU A 17 -7.46 -4.60 -10.33
C LEU A 17 -7.09 -4.05 -8.95
N PHE A 18 -8.05 -3.43 -8.25
CA PHE A 18 -7.85 -2.87 -6.92
C PHE A 18 -7.58 -3.91 -5.82
N ASN A 19 -7.88 -5.19 -6.04
CA ASN A 19 -7.64 -6.27 -5.07
C ASN A 19 -6.47 -7.19 -5.48
N ARG A 20 -5.70 -6.82 -6.52
CA ARG A 20 -4.55 -7.59 -7.03
C ARG A 20 -3.25 -7.19 -6.33
N ASP A 21 -3.34 -6.97 -5.03
CA ASP A 21 -2.25 -6.52 -4.18
C ASP A 21 -1.52 -7.72 -3.59
N SER A 22 -0.44 -7.48 -2.84
CA SER A 22 0.27 -8.51 -2.08
C SER A 22 -0.66 -9.36 -1.20
N CYS A 23 -1.80 -8.82 -0.75
CA CYS A 23 -2.80 -9.49 0.09
C CYS A 23 -3.82 -10.35 -0.68
N VAL A 24 -3.69 -10.52 -2.00
CA VAL A 24 -4.67 -11.24 -2.84
C VAL A 24 -4.89 -12.69 -2.42
N HIS A 25 -3.89 -13.30 -1.79
CA HIS A 25 -3.95 -14.68 -1.32
C HIS A 25 -4.92 -14.91 -0.16
N TYR A 26 -5.27 -13.87 0.61
CA TYR A 26 -6.35 -13.89 1.60
C TYR A 26 -7.71 -13.52 1.00
N PHE A 27 -7.72 -12.68 -0.04
CA PHE A 27 -8.94 -12.23 -0.71
C PHE A 27 -9.66 -13.35 -1.47
N ILE A 28 -8.90 -14.23 -2.14
CA ILE A 28 -9.48 -15.34 -2.93
C ILE A 28 -10.31 -16.29 -2.05
N PRO A 29 -9.79 -16.82 -0.92
CA PRO A 29 -10.58 -17.62 0.02
C PRO A 29 -11.84 -16.91 0.53
N PHE A 30 -11.74 -15.61 0.84
CA PHE A 30 -12.88 -14.83 1.32
C PHE A 30 -14.00 -14.73 0.27
N ILE A 31 -13.66 -14.43 -0.99
CA ILE A 31 -14.65 -14.37 -2.07
C ILE A 31 -15.26 -15.74 -2.36
N GLU A 32 -14.46 -16.80 -2.28
CA GLU A 32 -14.94 -18.16 -2.48
C GLU A 32 -15.95 -18.56 -1.38
N CYS A 33 -15.62 -18.31 -0.11
CA CYS A 33 -16.54 -18.52 1.00
C CYS A 33 -17.84 -17.71 0.83
N ARG A 34 -17.73 -16.43 0.42
CA ARG A 34 -18.89 -15.54 0.19
C ARG A 34 -19.78 -16.01 -0.96
N ARG A 35 -19.20 -16.63 -2.00
CA ARG A 35 -19.96 -17.23 -3.12
C ARG A 35 -20.73 -18.47 -2.67
N GLN A 36 -20.10 -19.30 -1.83
CA GLN A 36 -20.72 -20.53 -1.33
C GLN A 36 -21.81 -20.26 -0.28
N THR A 37 -21.59 -19.29 0.61
CA THR A 37 -22.49 -18.98 1.73
C THR A 37 -23.19 -17.63 1.55
N TYR A 38 -23.78 -17.43 0.37
CA TYR A 38 -24.43 -16.17 0.01
C TYR A 38 -25.47 -15.68 1.04
N PHE A 39 -26.18 -16.62 1.68
CA PHE A 39 -27.25 -16.36 2.65
C PHE A 39 -26.77 -16.22 4.11
N MET A 40 -25.50 -16.50 4.41
CA MET A 40 -24.93 -16.40 5.78
C MET A 40 -23.72 -15.47 5.82
N PRO A 41 -23.92 -14.15 5.93
CA PRO A 41 -22.82 -13.18 5.91
C PRO A 41 -21.77 -13.35 7.02
N TRP A 42 -22.16 -13.89 8.18
CA TRP A 42 -21.28 -14.07 9.34
C TRP A 42 -20.40 -15.31 9.26
N HIS A 43 -20.65 -16.24 8.32
CA HIS A 43 -19.92 -17.49 8.24
C HIS A 43 -18.45 -17.27 7.84
N CYS A 44 -18.19 -16.36 6.90
CA CYS A 44 -16.86 -16.06 6.38
C CYS A 44 -16.07 -15.02 7.20
N LYS A 45 -16.30 -14.96 8.52
CA LYS A 45 -15.72 -13.92 9.38
C LYS A 45 -14.20 -14.07 9.51
N GLU A 46 -13.71 -15.30 9.60
CA GLU A 46 -12.29 -15.59 9.77
C GLU A 46 -11.48 -15.17 8.54
N GLU A 47 -11.96 -15.50 7.35
CA GLU A 47 -11.33 -15.11 6.08
C GLU A 47 -11.40 -13.60 5.85
N MET A 48 -12.52 -12.99 6.25
CA MET A 48 -12.66 -11.53 6.23
C MET A 48 -11.64 -10.86 7.16
N GLU A 49 -11.48 -11.36 8.37
CA GLU A 49 -10.53 -10.83 9.35
C GLU A 49 -9.09 -11.00 8.87
N ALA A 50 -8.74 -12.15 8.30
CA ALA A 50 -7.42 -12.40 7.71
C ALA A 50 -7.10 -11.43 6.57
N TRP A 51 -8.06 -11.20 5.66
CA TRP A 51 -7.87 -10.23 4.57
C TRP A 51 -7.71 -8.80 5.11
N ASN A 52 -8.56 -8.39 6.05
CA ASN A 52 -8.50 -7.06 6.66
C ASN A 52 -7.20 -6.83 7.42
N HIS A 53 -6.71 -7.83 8.14
CA HIS A 53 -5.46 -7.75 8.87
C HIS A 53 -4.29 -7.48 7.91
N CYS A 54 -4.18 -8.24 6.83
CA CYS A 54 -3.14 -8.02 5.80
C CYS A 54 -3.24 -6.62 5.19
N GLN A 55 -4.44 -6.15 4.85
CA GLN A 55 -4.65 -4.81 4.29
C GLN A 55 -4.22 -3.69 5.24
N LEU A 56 -4.48 -3.86 6.54
CA LEU A 56 -4.05 -2.93 7.57
C LEU A 56 -2.52 -2.91 7.71
N GLU A 57 -1.87 -4.07 7.71
CA GLU A 57 -0.41 -4.16 7.76
C GLU A 57 0.24 -3.45 6.56
N ASP A 58 -0.23 -3.74 5.34
CA ASP A 58 0.28 -3.09 4.12
C ASP A 58 0.02 -1.58 4.13
N HIS A 59 -1.12 -1.12 4.66
CA HIS A 59 -1.36 0.30 4.87
C HIS A 59 -0.32 0.92 5.82
N TYR A 60 -0.03 0.28 6.94
CA TYR A 60 0.98 0.80 7.88
C TYR A 60 2.37 0.83 7.27
N ASP A 61 2.75 -0.15 6.45
CA ASP A 61 4.02 -0.14 5.73
C ASP A 61 4.12 1.02 4.74
N ARG A 62 3.07 1.26 3.96
CA ARG A 62 3.00 2.42 3.04
C ARG A 62 3.09 3.74 3.79
N VAL A 63 2.42 3.86 4.94
CA VAL A 63 2.52 5.05 5.81
C VAL A 63 3.94 5.22 6.35
N ARG A 64 4.61 4.13 6.77
CA ARG A 64 6.01 4.16 7.21
C ARG A 64 6.93 4.63 6.09
N GLN A 65 6.76 4.11 4.87
CA GLN A 65 7.55 4.50 3.70
C GLN A 65 7.34 5.98 3.36
N LYS A 66 6.09 6.44 3.31
CA LYS A 66 5.77 7.86 3.07
C LYS A 66 6.40 8.77 4.11
N ARG A 67 6.34 8.40 5.40
CA ARG A 67 6.99 9.17 6.48
C ARG A 67 8.51 9.26 6.32
N ARG A 68 9.17 8.23 5.77
CA ARG A 68 10.62 8.27 5.47
C ARG A 68 10.90 9.25 4.33
N GLN A 69 10.17 9.13 3.23
CA GLN A 69 10.29 10.03 2.07
C GLN A 69 10.00 11.50 2.45
N ASP A 70 9.00 11.74 3.29
CA ASP A 70 8.67 13.10 3.75
C ASP A 70 9.80 13.73 4.57
N LYS A 71 10.52 12.94 5.39
CA LYS A 71 11.68 13.42 6.15
C LYS A 71 12.83 13.79 5.21
N GLU A 72 13.12 12.93 4.24
CA GLU A 72 14.16 13.17 3.23
C GLU A 72 13.83 14.42 2.39
N ARG A 73 12.58 14.52 1.92
CA ARG A 73 12.09 15.71 1.20
C ARG A 73 12.22 16.98 2.01
N LYS A 74 11.88 16.95 3.32
CA LYS A 74 12.05 18.10 4.22
C LYS A 74 13.52 18.47 4.42
N LYS A 75 14.42 17.49 4.53
CA LYS A 75 15.86 17.72 4.64
C LYS A 75 16.40 18.37 3.37
N ALA A 76 16.09 17.80 2.20
CA ALA A 76 16.47 18.35 0.90
C ALA A 76 15.93 19.78 0.70
N LEU A 77 14.69 20.04 1.13
CA LEU A 77 14.13 21.39 1.07
C LEU A 77 14.88 22.39 1.96
N ARG A 78 15.26 21.98 3.17
CA ARG A 78 16.07 22.83 4.07
C ARG A 78 17.44 23.12 3.46
N GLU A 79 18.11 22.09 2.93
CA GLU A 79 19.40 22.24 2.26
C GLU A 79 19.29 23.16 1.04
N ALA A 80 18.25 23.00 0.21
CA ALA A 80 17.98 23.87 -0.93
C ALA A 80 17.72 25.33 -0.51
N ASN A 81 16.98 25.55 0.57
CA ASN A 81 16.72 26.89 1.10
C ASN A 81 18.01 27.55 1.62
N LEU A 82 18.83 26.83 2.38
CA LEU A 82 20.13 27.33 2.86
C LEU A 82 21.07 27.65 1.70
N MET A 83 21.11 26.80 0.66
CA MET A 83 21.86 27.08 -0.56
C MET A 83 21.35 28.35 -1.26
N ALA A 84 20.04 28.51 -1.39
CA ALA A 84 19.44 29.69 -2.02
C ALA A 84 19.72 30.99 -1.25
N GLU A 85 19.72 30.95 0.08
CA GLU A 85 20.10 32.08 0.93
C GLU A 85 21.57 32.48 0.71
N SER A 86 22.48 31.51 0.70
CA SER A 86 23.91 31.78 0.48
C SER A 86 24.22 32.39 -0.90
N ILE A 87 23.39 32.10 -1.93
CA ILE A 87 23.51 32.68 -3.27
C ILE A 87 23.03 34.13 -3.27
N LYS A 88 21.95 34.44 -2.53
CA LYS A 88 21.46 35.82 -2.39
C LYS A 88 22.50 36.71 -1.73
N ASP A 89 23.14 36.23 -0.66
CA ASP A 89 24.17 36.99 0.06
C ASP A 89 25.42 37.30 -0.78
N LYS A 90 25.73 36.47 -1.78
CA LYS A 90 26.82 36.71 -2.75
C LYS A 90 26.43 37.74 -3.80
N ASN A 91 25.17 37.75 -4.22
CA ASN A 91 24.66 38.69 -5.24
C ASN A 91 24.38 40.09 -4.67
N SER A 92 24.14 40.24 -3.36
CA SER A 92 23.95 41.53 -2.70
C SER A 92 25.26 42.24 -2.30
N ASN A 93 26.38 41.50 -2.22
CA ASN A 93 27.70 42.02 -1.89
C ASN A 93 28.62 42.22 -3.11
N SER A 94 28.08 42.16 -4.33
CA SER A 94 28.78 42.45 -5.59
C SER A 94 28.20 43.64 -6.31
#